data_AF-A0A395MT96-F1
#
_entry.id   AF-A0A395MT96-F1
#
_cell.length_a   1.000
_cell.length_b   1.000
_cell.length_c   1.000
_cell.angle_alpha   90.00
_cell.angle_beta   90.00
_cell.angle_gamma   90.00
#
_symmetry.space_group_name_H-M   'P 1'
#
loop_
_entity.id
_entity.type
_entity.pdbx_description
1 polymer ?
#
loop_
_entity_poly.entity_id
_entity_poly.type
_entity_poly.pdbx_seq_one_letter_code
_entity_poly.pdbx_strand_id
1 'polypeptide(L)'
;MVSAATAPFVAHALIETPAAFTFIFKPSSQLQPLPPSAALIVQSFGGLLLATNLIALVFIRRPFDDVARHVALAFAFWHIWPCYRAYMRMSGYTKEEEASTTKTLGGPVVHLGVHIVLLTMFLGTWLFGNA
;
A
#
# COMPACT_ATOMS: atom_id res chain seq x y z
N MET A 1 -2.03 -22.21 6.82
CA MET A 1 -1.97 -22.60 5.40
C MET A 1 -2.43 -21.40 4.58
N VAL A 2 -1.70 -21.02 3.53
CA VAL A 2 -2.14 -19.94 2.63
C VAL A 2 -3.33 -20.49 1.84
N SER A 3 -4.48 -19.81 1.91
CA SER A 3 -5.68 -20.13 1.15
C SER A 3 -5.98 -19.01 0.15
N ALA A 4 -6.89 -19.25 -0.79
CA ALA A 4 -7.35 -18.19 -1.69
C ALA A 4 -7.89 -16.96 -0.91
N ALA A 5 -8.54 -17.19 0.24
CA ALA A 5 -9.08 -16.12 1.08
C ALA A 5 -7.99 -15.28 1.78
N THR A 6 -6.83 -15.87 2.08
CA THR A 6 -5.70 -15.16 2.70
C THR A 6 -4.66 -14.64 1.71
N ALA A 7 -4.79 -14.98 0.42
CA ALA A 7 -3.89 -14.52 -0.64
C ALA A 7 -3.72 -12.99 -0.73
N PRO A 8 -4.76 -12.15 -0.54
CA PRO A 8 -4.59 -10.69 -0.57
C PRO A 8 -3.68 -10.17 0.54
N PHE A 9 -3.73 -10.76 1.74
CA PHE A 9 -2.84 -10.40 2.84
C PHE A 9 -1.38 -10.74 2.52
N VAL A 10 -1.13 -11.87 1.84
CA VAL A 10 0.22 -12.24 1.38
C VAL A 10 0.71 -11.26 0.33
N ALA A 11 -0.12 -10.97 -0.68
CA ALA A 11 0.21 -10.03 -1.75
C ALA A 11 0.54 -8.64 -1.19
N HIS A 12 -0.30 -8.12 -0.28
CA HIS A 12 -0.06 -6.87 0.45
C HIS A 12 1.31 -6.87 1.13
N ALA A 13 1.58 -7.88 1.97
CA ALA A 13 2.84 -7.93 2.72
C ALA A 13 4.07 -7.94 1.79
N LEU A 14 4.01 -8.67 0.67
CA LEU A 14 5.11 -8.73 -0.29
C LEU A 14 5.32 -7.42 -1.06
N ILE A 15 4.24 -6.76 -1.48
CA ILE A 15 4.29 -5.53 -2.26
C ILE A 15 4.65 -4.33 -1.40
N GLU A 16 4.05 -4.22 -0.21
CA GLU A 16 4.22 -3.06 0.66
C GLU A 16 5.52 -3.09 1.45
N THR A 17 6.16 -4.26 1.65
CA THR A 17 7.48 -4.31 2.33
C THR A 17 8.57 -3.48 1.64
N PRO A 18 8.85 -3.66 0.33
CA PRO A 18 9.84 -2.83 -0.36
C PRO A 18 9.38 -1.37 -0.46
N ALA A 19 8.08 -1.11 -0.57
CA ALA A 19 7.54 0.25 -0.53
C ALA A 19 7.84 0.91 0.81
N ALA A 20 7.50 0.28 1.93
CA ALA A 20 7.75 0.77 3.27
C ALA A 20 9.23 1.08 3.52
N PHE A 21 10.14 0.19 3.10
CA PHE A 21 11.57 0.43 3.19
C PHE A 21 12.02 1.62 2.33
N THR A 22 11.39 1.86 1.20
CA THR A 22 11.68 3.05 0.39
C THR A 22 11.23 4.33 1.12
N PHE A 23 10.07 4.34 1.75
CA PHE A 23 9.61 5.47 2.59
C PHE A 23 10.53 5.72 3.79
N ILE A 24 11.03 4.66 4.45
CA ILE A 24 11.87 4.76 5.65
C ILE A 24 13.31 5.18 5.30
N PHE A 25 13.94 4.46 4.36
CA PHE A 25 15.38 4.58 4.10
C PHE A 25 15.72 5.50 2.93
N LYS A 26 14.74 5.83 2.08
CA LYS A 26 14.92 6.72 0.91
C LYS A 26 13.75 7.74 0.79
N PRO A 27 13.43 8.52 1.85
CA PRO A 27 12.27 9.42 1.83
C PRO A 27 12.35 10.48 0.72
N SER A 28 13.55 10.85 0.27
CA SER A 28 13.75 11.77 -0.86
C SER A 28 13.23 11.25 -2.19
N SER A 29 13.05 9.94 -2.34
CA SER A 29 12.41 9.35 -3.52
C SER A 29 10.88 9.51 -3.52
N GLN A 30 10.29 9.87 -2.37
CA GLN A 30 8.84 10.02 -2.20
C GLN A 30 8.39 11.47 -2.29
N LEU A 31 9.25 12.41 -1.88
CA LEU A 31 8.95 13.84 -1.86
C LEU A 31 10.24 14.65 -2.12
N GLN A 32 10.17 15.64 -3.02
CA GLN A 32 11.21 16.65 -3.25
C GLN A 32 10.57 18.02 -3.54
N PRO A 33 11.17 19.13 -3.06
CA PRO A 33 12.27 19.17 -2.08
C PRO A 33 11.82 18.58 -0.72
N LEU A 34 12.77 18.04 0.06
CA LEU A 34 12.46 17.34 1.31
C LEU A 34 13.02 18.07 2.54
N PRO A 35 12.22 18.94 3.19
CA PRO A 35 12.55 19.47 4.51
C PRO A 35 12.70 18.35 5.56
N PRO A 36 13.54 18.52 6.60
CA PRO A 36 13.73 17.49 7.64
C PRO A 36 12.45 17.05 8.34
N SER A 37 11.52 17.98 8.62
CA SER A 37 10.23 17.65 9.23
C SER A 37 9.35 16.80 8.31
N ALA A 38 9.35 17.10 7.00
CA ALA A 38 8.65 16.30 6.00
C ALA A 38 9.27 14.90 5.84
N ALA A 39 10.61 14.79 5.96
CA ALA A 39 11.29 13.50 5.98
C ALA A 39 10.77 12.59 7.10
N LEU A 40 10.62 13.12 8.31
CA LEU A 40 10.08 12.36 9.45
C LEU A 40 8.65 11.88 9.19
N ILE A 41 7.79 12.73 8.59
CA ILE A 41 6.43 12.34 8.22
C ILE A 41 6.44 11.20 7.19
N VAL A 42 7.24 11.31 6.12
CA VAL A 42 7.38 10.26 5.10
C VAL A 42 7.88 8.96 5.72
N GLN A 43 8.85 9.02 6.63
CA GLN A 43 9.34 7.84 7.35
C GLN A 43 8.27 7.23 8.25
N SER A 44 7.47 8.04 8.95
CA SER A 44 6.31 7.57 9.72
C SER A 44 5.27 6.87 8.84
N PHE A 45 5.03 7.35 7.61
CA PHE A 45 4.20 6.64 6.64
C PHE A 45 4.78 5.26 6.27
N GLY A 46 6.10 5.15 6.12
CA GLY A 46 6.75 3.85 5.94
C GLY A 46 6.61 2.92 7.15
N GLY A 47 6.70 3.46 8.37
CA GLY A 47 6.40 2.71 9.59
C GLY A 47 4.94 2.22 9.65
N LEU A 48 3.99 3.06 9.24
CA LEU A 48 2.58 2.69 9.15
C LEU A 48 2.35 1.55 8.12
N LEU A 49 3.02 1.59 6.97
CA LEU A 49 3.00 0.49 6.01
C LEU A 49 3.50 -0.82 6.63
N LEU A 50 4.63 -0.81 7.36
CA LEU A 50 5.09 -2.00 8.07
C LEU A 50 4.08 -2.48 9.12
N ALA A 51 3.40 -1.58 9.83
CA ALA A 51 2.36 -1.95 10.77
C ALA A 51 1.20 -2.69 10.07
N THR A 52 0.77 -2.23 8.87
CA THR A 52 -0.22 -2.97 8.07
C THR A 52 0.29 -4.34 7.63
N ASN A 53 1.58 -4.49 7.32
CA ASN A 53 2.17 -5.80 7.02
C ASN A 53 2.14 -6.74 8.24
N LEU A 54 2.43 -6.24 9.44
CA LEU A 54 2.32 -7.03 10.66
C LEU A 54 0.89 -7.51 10.90
N ILE A 55 -0.10 -6.63 10.68
CA ILE A 55 -1.52 -7.01 10.74
C ILE A 55 -1.83 -8.10 9.70
N ALA A 56 -1.37 -7.95 8.46
CA ALA A 56 -1.55 -8.96 7.42
C ALA A 56 -0.95 -10.32 7.81
N LEU A 57 0.25 -10.33 8.41
CA LEU A 57 0.91 -11.55 8.90
C LEU A 57 0.10 -12.27 9.99
N VAL A 58 -0.59 -11.53 10.87
CA VAL A 58 -1.51 -12.13 11.86
C VAL A 58 -2.61 -12.91 11.15
N PHE A 59 -3.22 -12.33 10.11
CA PHE A 59 -4.31 -12.97 9.35
C PHE A 59 -3.83 -14.11 8.43
N ILE A 60 -2.57 -14.10 8.00
CA ILE A 60 -1.95 -15.22 7.27
C ILE A 60 -1.73 -16.44 8.19
N ARG A 61 -1.45 -16.20 9.47
CA ARG A 61 -1.05 -17.23 10.45
C ARG A 61 -2.22 -17.85 11.23
N ARG A 62 -3.45 -17.41 10.99
CA ARG A 62 -4.66 -17.90 11.68
C ARG A 62 -5.70 -18.41 10.68
N PRO A 63 -6.68 -19.20 11.12
CA PRO A 63 -7.83 -19.55 10.30
C PRO A 63 -8.56 -18.30 9.80
N PHE A 64 -9.07 -18.36 8.57
CA PHE A 64 -9.93 -17.31 8.04
C PHE A 64 -11.27 -17.35 8.79
N ASP A 65 -11.76 -16.19 9.20
CA ASP A 65 -12.99 -16.02 9.97
C ASP A 65 -13.63 -14.66 9.65
N ASP A 66 -14.74 -14.34 10.32
CA ASP A 66 -15.45 -13.07 10.13
C ASP A 66 -14.58 -11.84 10.40
N VAL A 67 -13.65 -11.93 11.37
CA VAL A 67 -12.73 -10.83 11.67
C VAL A 67 -11.78 -10.61 10.49
N ALA A 68 -11.21 -11.69 9.92
CA ALA A 68 -10.37 -11.60 8.73
C ALA A 68 -11.11 -10.96 7.55
N ARG A 69 -12.40 -11.30 7.38
CA ARG A 69 -13.27 -10.72 6.33
C ARG A 69 -13.48 -9.22 6.50
N HIS A 70 -13.71 -8.73 7.72
CA HIS A 70 -13.87 -7.29 7.97
C HIS A 70 -12.55 -6.53 7.91
N VAL A 71 -11.44 -7.16 8.33
CA VAL A 71 -10.11 -6.56 8.15
C VAL A 71 -9.75 -6.46 6.67
N ALA A 72 -10.18 -7.40 5.82
CA ALA A 72 -10.03 -7.26 4.37
C ALA A 72 -10.69 -5.98 3.85
N LEU A 73 -11.88 -5.60 4.35
CA LEU A 73 -12.50 -4.31 4.00
C LEU A 73 -11.65 -3.11 4.44
N ALA A 74 -11.04 -3.16 5.64
CA ALA A 74 -10.14 -2.10 6.09
C ALA A 74 -8.90 -1.96 5.18
N PHE A 75 -8.34 -3.09 4.71
CA PHE A 75 -7.25 -3.10 3.74
C PHE A 75 -7.70 -2.62 2.35
N ALA A 76 -8.92 -2.93 1.92
CA ALA A 76 -9.49 -2.35 0.71
C ALA A 76 -9.53 -0.82 0.81
N PHE A 77 -10.05 -0.29 1.92
CA PHE A 77 -10.07 1.16 2.16
C PHE A 77 -8.67 1.77 2.15
N TRP A 78 -7.68 1.12 2.77
CA TRP A 78 -6.28 1.55 2.73
C TRP A 78 -5.79 1.78 1.28
N HIS A 79 -6.10 0.85 0.38
CA HIS A 79 -5.65 0.91 -1.02
C HIS A 79 -6.28 2.03 -1.85
N ILE A 80 -7.35 2.67 -1.38
CA ILE A 80 -7.90 3.86 -2.01
C ILE A 80 -6.87 5.00 -2.01
N TRP A 81 -6.07 5.15 -0.95
CA TRP A 81 -5.15 6.28 -0.79
C TRP A 81 -3.93 6.22 -1.72
N PRO A 82 -3.22 5.09 -1.88
CA PRO A 82 -2.21 4.96 -2.92
C PRO A 82 -2.76 5.12 -4.34
N CYS A 83 -3.99 4.64 -4.62
CA CYS A 83 -4.67 4.86 -5.90
C CYS A 83 -4.92 6.35 -6.15
N TYR A 84 -5.46 7.06 -5.16
CA TYR A 84 -5.66 8.51 -5.24
C TYR A 84 -4.35 9.25 -5.46
N ARG A 85 -3.30 8.91 -4.70
CA ARG A 85 -1.97 9.51 -4.86
C ARG A 85 -1.42 9.30 -6.29
N ALA A 86 -1.54 8.10 -6.84
CA ALA A 86 -1.11 7.82 -8.21
C ALA A 86 -1.93 8.59 -9.25
N TYR A 87 -3.25 8.66 -9.07
CA TYR A 87 -4.13 9.45 -9.91
C TYR A 87 -3.77 10.93 -9.90
N MET A 88 -3.52 11.53 -8.72
CA MET A 88 -3.13 12.94 -8.61
C MET A 88 -1.82 13.22 -9.34
N ARG A 89 -0.84 12.31 -9.27
CA ARG A 89 0.40 12.42 -10.05
C ARG A 89 0.14 12.38 -11.56
N MET A 90 -0.71 11.46 -12.01
CA MET A 90 -1.10 11.36 -13.43
C MET A 90 -1.90 12.57 -13.93
N SER A 91 -2.72 13.19 -13.07
CA SER A 91 -3.50 14.39 -13.40
C SER A 91 -2.62 15.62 -13.67
N GLY A 92 -1.34 15.56 -13.30
CA GLY A 92 -0.40 16.65 -13.42
C GLY A 92 -0.42 17.63 -12.25
N TYR A 93 -1.20 17.34 -11.19
CA TYR A 93 -1.24 18.12 -9.95
C TYR A 93 0.15 18.32 -9.33
N THR A 94 1.06 17.36 -9.50
CA THR A 94 2.43 17.39 -8.95
C THR A 94 3.51 17.63 -10.01
N LYS A 95 3.17 18.16 -11.20
CA LYS A 95 4.11 18.27 -12.34
C LYS A 95 5.38 19.06 -12.02
N GLU A 96 5.26 20.16 -11.28
CA GLU A 96 6.39 21.01 -10.92
C GLU A 96 7.37 20.29 -9.97
N GLU A 97 6.84 19.48 -9.05
CA GLU A 97 7.62 18.70 -8.08
C GLU A 97 8.20 17.41 -8.71
N GLU A 98 7.49 16.79 -9.66
CA GLU A 98 7.92 15.56 -10.33
C GLU A 98 9.18 15.72 -11.20
N ALA A 99 9.44 16.92 -11.73
CA ALA A 99 10.67 17.19 -12.48
C ALA A 99 11.95 16.98 -11.64
N SER A 100 11.84 17.03 -10.32
CA SER A 100 12.95 16.93 -9.36
C SER A 100 13.04 15.58 -8.64
N THR A 101 12.03 14.72 -8.75
CA THR A 101 11.99 13.43 -8.05
C THR A 101 12.58 12.29 -8.88
N THR A 102 13.27 11.38 -8.21
CA THR A 102 13.77 10.15 -8.84
C THR A 102 12.58 9.24 -9.17
N LYS A 103 12.54 8.70 -10.39
CA LYS A 103 11.47 7.78 -10.81
C LYS A 103 11.37 6.60 -9.84
N THR A 104 10.24 6.48 -9.14
CA THR A 104 9.89 5.28 -8.39
C THR A 104 9.72 4.10 -9.35
N LEU A 105 10.04 2.88 -8.91
CA LEU A 105 9.89 1.66 -9.73
C LEU A 105 8.49 1.59 -10.36
N GLY A 106 8.43 1.47 -11.69
CA GLY A 106 7.18 1.33 -12.47
C GLY A 106 6.41 2.63 -12.77
N GLY A 107 6.72 3.77 -12.14
CA GLY A 107 5.98 5.01 -12.35
C GLY A 107 4.53 4.99 -11.83
N PRO A 108 3.79 6.10 -11.96
CA PRO A 108 2.47 6.24 -11.33
C PRO A 108 1.40 5.32 -11.93
N VAL A 109 1.48 4.97 -13.22
CA VAL A 109 0.53 4.06 -13.87
C VAL A 109 0.62 2.63 -13.32
N VAL A 110 1.84 2.08 -13.21
CA VAL A 110 2.04 0.74 -12.65
C VAL A 110 1.66 0.71 -11.18
N HIS A 111 2.01 1.76 -10.43
CA HIS A 111 1.62 1.91 -9.03
C HIS A 111 0.10 1.87 -8.87
N LEU A 112 -0.64 2.63 -9.69
CA LEU A 112 -2.11 2.59 -9.71
C LEU A 112 -2.64 1.19 -10.02
N GLY A 113 -2.10 0.53 -11.05
CA GLY A 113 -2.51 -0.82 -11.42
C GLY A 113 -2.34 -1.83 -10.29
N VAL A 114 -1.20 -1.81 -9.61
CA VAL A 114 -0.91 -2.70 -8.47
C VAL A 114 -1.91 -2.49 -7.33
N HIS A 115 -2.16 -1.24 -6.94
CA HIS A 115 -3.08 -0.98 -5.83
C HIS A 115 -4.56 -1.18 -6.21
N ILE A 116 -4.95 -1.02 -7.48
CA ILE A 116 -6.29 -1.44 -7.95
C ILE A 116 -6.43 -2.96 -7.83
N VAL A 117 -5.42 -3.73 -8.23
CA VAL A 117 -5.46 -5.19 -8.06
C VAL A 117 -5.62 -5.56 -6.59
N LEU A 118 -4.81 -4.99 -5.69
CA LEU A 118 -4.94 -5.25 -4.25
C LEU A 118 -6.30 -4.81 -3.70
N LEU A 119 -6.81 -3.63 -4.11
CA LEU A 119 -8.14 -3.15 -3.75
C LEU A 119 -9.23 -4.16 -4.15
N THR A 120 -9.23 -4.62 -5.40
CA THR A 120 -10.21 -5.58 -5.90
C THR A 120 -10.10 -6.94 -5.21
N MET A 121 -8.87 -7.41 -4.94
CA MET A 121 -8.62 -8.63 -4.19
C MET A 121 -9.21 -8.56 -2.78
N PHE A 122 -8.95 -7.48 -2.04
CA PHE A 122 -9.48 -7.29 -0.69
C PHE A 122 -11.00 -7.09 -0.66
N LEU A 123 -11.57 -6.35 -1.61
CA LEU A 123 -13.03 -6.25 -1.78
C LEU A 123 -13.65 -7.60 -2.09
N GLY A 124 -13.01 -8.40 -2.94
CA GLY A 124 -13.45 -9.77 -3.24
C GLY A 124 -13.44 -10.67 -2.01
N THR A 125 -12.38 -10.64 -1.20
CA THR A 125 -12.33 -11.37 0.08
C THR A 125 -13.40 -10.89 1.06
N TRP A 126 -13.69 -9.59 1.11
CA TRP A 126 -14.76 -9.08 1.97
C TRP A 126 -16.16 -9.52 1.51
N LEU A 127 -16.45 -9.44 0.20
CA LEU A 127 -17.77 -9.75 -0.36
C LEU A 127 -18.06 -11.26 -0.46
N PHE A 128 -17.05 -12.05 -0.82
CA PHE A 128 -17.23 -13.46 -1.20
C PHE A 128 -16.42 -14.43 -0.33
N GLY A 129 -15.64 -13.94 0.63
CA GLY A 129 -14.93 -14.79 1.58
C GLY A 129 -15.90 -15.54 2.47
N ASN A 130 -15.89 -16.87 2.38
CA ASN A 130 -16.60 -17.74 3.31
C ASN A 130 -15.76 -17.88 4.59
N ALA A 131 -16.29 -17.32 5.68
CA ALA A 131 -15.78 -17.45 7.05
C ALA A 131 -16.30 -18.73 7.71
#